data_AF-A0A849V6A2-F1
#
_entry.id   AF-A0A849V6A2-F1
#
_cell.length_a   1.000
_cell.length_b   1.000
_cell.length_c   1.000
_cell.angle_alpha   90.00
_cell.angle_beta   90.00
_cell.angle_gamma   90.00
#
_symmetry.space_group_name_H-M   'P 1'
#
loop_
_entity.id
_entity.type
_entity.pdbx_description
1 polymer ?
#
loop_
_entity_poly.entity_id
_entity_poly.type
_entity_poly.pdbx_seq_one_letter_code
_entity_poly.pdbx_strand_id
1 'polypeptide(L)'
;MNRLKISKKRGYLIAVSAFCLLDVTAAHAGSTYVNSKMNADDWGKIYLSTTNPNTIPLPAQAEGLQFGTSLGWGSTHVNTLFLPQNPSTGRNFHDYWINIWVQDIGGGGPDLLGQFTLTGAPGNGSPIIGAVNGCRFDNGTVTMLTNTTQWSVTKPQPQSISSLPNPAGYPVWTSNYLPPFVAPSQIPFSLGANGVSPWGLRSGINAAAKWITTASPYVSYTEAWFSTHIRCP
;
A
#
# COMPACT_ATOMS: atom_id res chain seq x y z
N MET A 1 -51.94 77.43 17.73
CA MET A 1 -51.26 76.84 16.55
C MET A 1 -50.10 75.98 17.04
N ASN A 2 -50.32 74.67 17.20
CA ASN A 2 -49.31 73.72 17.69
C ASN A 2 -48.76 72.92 16.51
N ARG A 3 -47.48 73.12 16.17
CA ARG A 3 -46.81 72.32 15.12
C ARG A 3 -46.20 71.05 15.71
N LEU A 4 -46.62 69.94 15.13
CA LEU A 4 -46.20 68.56 15.41
C LEU A 4 -44.70 68.37 15.14
N LYS A 5 -43.94 67.86 16.13
CA LYS A 5 -42.55 67.40 15.93
C LYS A 5 -42.57 65.94 15.45
N ILE A 6 -42.15 65.71 14.20
CA ILE A 6 -41.96 64.36 13.65
C ILE A 6 -40.59 63.84 14.10
N SER A 7 -40.62 62.77 14.90
CA SER A 7 -39.44 62.06 15.39
C SER A 7 -38.82 61.21 14.27
N LYS A 8 -37.54 61.45 13.95
CA LYS A 8 -36.73 60.61 13.06
C LYS A 8 -36.39 59.30 13.78
N LYS A 9 -37.09 58.21 13.45
CA LYS A 9 -36.68 56.86 13.84
C LYS A 9 -35.38 56.51 13.10
N ARG A 10 -34.30 56.31 13.85
CA ARG A 10 -33.05 55.72 13.36
C ARG A 10 -33.30 54.23 13.12
N GLY A 11 -33.32 53.83 11.86
CA GLY A 11 -33.26 52.41 11.49
C GLY A 11 -31.84 51.91 11.76
N TYR A 12 -31.69 51.02 12.73
CA TYR A 12 -30.48 50.24 12.90
C TYR A 12 -30.44 49.21 11.77
N LEU A 13 -29.58 49.44 10.77
CA LEU A 13 -29.20 48.39 9.84
C LEU A 13 -28.36 47.38 10.63
N ILE A 14 -28.96 46.24 10.96
CA ILE A 14 -28.22 45.08 11.46
C ILE A 14 -27.40 44.58 10.28
N ALA A 15 -26.13 44.97 10.22
CA ALA A 15 -25.16 44.26 9.40
C ALA A 15 -25.02 42.87 10.00
N VAL A 16 -25.72 41.90 9.41
CA VAL A 16 -25.47 40.48 9.67
C VAL A 16 -24.06 40.23 9.17
N SER A 17 -23.10 40.18 10.10
CA SER A 17 -21.77 39.66 9.83
C SER A 17 -21.94 38.25 9.28
N ALA A 18 -21.82 38.13 7.96
CA ALA A 18 -21.54 36.88 7.29
C ALA A 18 -20.14 36.47 7.75
N PHE A 19 -20.07 35.86 8.93
CA PHE A 19 -18.90 35.11 9.35
C PHE A 19 -18.66 34.09 8.25
N CYS A 20 -17.51 34.23 7.59
CA CYS A 20 -16.96 33.23 6.71
C CYS A 20 -17.09 31.86 7.37
N LEU A 21 -18.04 31.06 6.89
CA LEU A 21 -17.91 29.61 6.87
C LEU A 21 -16.81 29.31 5.85
N LEU A 22 -15.58 29.64 6.22
CA LEU A 22 -14.37 29.27 5.51
C LEU A 22 -14.23 27.75 5.68
N ASP A 23 -14.59 27.05 4.60
CA ASP A 23 -14.08 25.75 4.18
C ASP A 23 -13.51 24.84 5.27
N VAL A 24 -14.40 24.11 5.96
CA VAL A 24 -14.01 22.85 6.64
C VAL A 24 -14.33 21.63 5.76
N THR A 25 -14.83 21.84 4.54
CA THR A 25 -15.13 20.76 3.58
C THR A 25 -13.93 20.33 2.72
N ALA A 26 -12.77 20.97 2.84
CA ALA A 26 -11.64 20.72 1.95
C ALA A 26 -10.70 19.55 2.36
N ALA A 27 -10.96 18.83 3.45
CA ALA A 27 -9.93 17.94 4.03
C ALA A 27 -9.98 16.46 3.62
N HIS A 28 -10.93 15.99 2.80
CA HIS A 28 -11.02 14.57 2.41
C HIS A 28 -10.99 14.30 0.89
N ALA A 29 -10.78 15.33 0.07
CA ALA A 29 -10.70 15.20 -1.38
C ALA A 29 -9.27 14.81 -1.80
N GLY A 30 -8.87 13.55 -1.60
CA GLY A 30 -7.54 13.09 -2.04
C GLY A 30 -7.08 11.70 -1.57
N SER A 31 -7.97 10.87 -1.00
CA SER A 31 -7.57 9.53 -0.58
C SER A 31 -7.09 8.70 -1.77
N THR A 32 -5.89 8.13 -1.63
CA THR A 32 -5.31 7.20 -2.60
C THR A 32 -5.25 5.83 -1.94
N TYR A 33 -5.63 4.80 -2.67
CA TYR A 33 -5.67 3.42 -2.20
C TYR A 33 -4.86 2.54 -3.14
N VAL A 34 -4.18 1.53 -2.59
CA VAL A 34 -3.60 0.42 -3.32
C VAL A 34 -4.54 -0.77 -3.20
N ASN A 35 -5.17 -1.18 -4.29
CA ASN A 35 -5.86 -2.47 -4.34
C ASN A 35 -4.87 -3.54 -4.81
N SER A 36 -4.74 -4.62 -4.07
CA SER A 36 -3.92 -5.76 -4.45
C SER A 36 -4.77 -6.99 -4.69
N LYS A 37 -4.36 -7.79 -5.66
CA LYS A 37 -4.76 -9.19 -5.84
C LYS A 37 -3.47 -9.99 -5.81
N MET A 38 -3.29 -10.86 -4.84
CA MET A 38 -2.02 -11.56 -4.64
C MET A 38 -2.20 -13.02 -4.28
N ASN A 39 -1.24 -13.82 -4.71
CA ASN A 39 -1.00 -15.18 -4.30
C ASN A 39 0.43 -15.23 -3.74
N ALA A 40 0.59 -15.79 -2.55
CA ALA A 40 1.86 -16.03 -1.91
C ALA A 40 1.96 -17.52 -1.57
N ASP A 41 3.16 -18.07 -1.61
CA ASP A 41 3.38 -19.44 -1.16
C ASP A 41 3.21 -19.53 0.36
N ASP A 42 2.52 -20.57 0.84
CA ASP A 42 2.03 -20.82 2.19
C ASP A 42 1.56 -19.60 2.99
N TRP A 43 2.46 -18.75 3.47
CA TRP A 43 2.20 -17.58 4.28
C TRP A 43 2.66 -16.29 3.58
N GLY A 44 1.85 -15.23 3.69
CA GLY A 44 2.20 -13.91 3.17
C GLY A 44 1.71 -12.78 4.06
N LYS A 45 2.41 -11.65 4.02
CA LYS A 45 2.02 -10.37 4.66
C LYS A 45 2.36 -9.22 3.71
N ILE A 46 1.50 -8.20 3.63
CA ILE A 46 1.73 -6.97 2.87
C ILE A 46 1.78 -5.78 3.83
N TYR A 47 2.62 -4.78 3.54
CA TYR A 47 2.68 -3.53 4.29
C TYR A 47 3.10 -2.36 3.39
N LEU A 48 2.76 -1.15 3.82
CA LEU A 48 3.19 0.09 3.20
C LEU A 48 4.23 0.76 4.10
N SER A 49 5.22 1.38 3.50
CA SER A 49 6.12 2.30 4.21
C SER A 49 6.28 3.59 3.41
N THR A 50 6.63 4.68 4.10
CA THR A 50 6.99 5.98 3.51
C THR A 50 8.49 6.25 3.64
N THR A 51 9.24 5.23 4.04
CA THR A 51 10.70 5.24 4.12
C THR A 51 11.26 4.16 3.22
N ASN A 52 12.35 4.52 2.55
CA ASN A 52 13.08 3.62 1.68
C ASN A 52 13.55 2.40 2.49
N PRO A 53 13.17 1.17 2.12
CA PRO A 53 13.56 -0.02 2.87
C PRO A 53 15.08 -0.27 2.84
N ASN A 54 15.84 0.44 1.99
CA ASN A 54 17.30 0.39 1.95
C ASN A 54 18.00 1.41 2.87
N THR A 55 17.26 2.29 3.57
CA THR A 55 17.87 3.21 4.54
C THR A 55 17.93 2.56 5.93
N ILE A 56 19.12 2.54 6.52
CA ILE A 56 19.36 2.00 7.87
C ILE A 56 19.81 3.15 8.79
N PRO A 57 19.25 3.28 10.02
CA PRO A 57 18.18 2.46 10.61
C PRO A 57 16.80 2.81 10.05
N LEU A 58 15.91 1.82 10.01
CA LEU A 58 14.52 2.06 9.62
C LEU A 58 13.77 2.77 10.75
N PRO A 59 12.93 3.77 10.46
CA PRO A 59 12.13 4.43 11.47
C PRO A 59 11.10 3.46 12.06
N ALA A 60 10.85 3.61 13.37
CA ALA A 60 10.02 2.70 14.18
C ALA A 60 8.53 2.63 13.79
N GLN A 61 8.08 3.41 12.81
CA GLN A 61 6.69 3.49 12.37
C GLN A 61 6.59 3.30 10.86
N ALA A 62 6.64 2.03 10.43
CA ALA A 62 6.13 1.66 9.12
C ALA A 62 4.68 1.18 9.31
N GLU A 63 3.72 2.00 8.88
CA GLU A 63 2.28 1.70 8.95
C GLU A 63 1.91 0.59 7.96
N GLY A 64 1.91 -0.66 8.42
CA GLY A 64 1.50 -1.82 7.63
C GLY A 64 0.14 -2.37 8.08
N LEU A 65 -0.82 -2.50 7.15
CA LEU A 65 -2.00 -3.34 7.37
C LEU A 65 -1.62 -4.80 7.14
N GLN A 66 -1.51 -5.55 8.23
CA GLN A 66 -1.24 -6.98 8.18
C GLN A 66 -2.44 -7.75 7.62
N PHE A 67 -2.18 -8.57 6.60
CA PHE A 67 -3.09 -9.65 6.21
C PHE A 67 -2.44 -10.97 6.64
N GLY A 68 -3.16 -11.78 7.41
CA GLY A 68 -2.68 -13.01 8.03
C GLY A 68 -3.04 -14.28 7.24
N THR A 69 -2.00 -15.04 6.91
CA THR A 69 -1.79 -16.51 6.85
C THR A 69 -3.00 -17.48 6.84
N SER A 70 -3.08 -18.35 5.82
CA SER A 70 -3.13 -19.83 5.98
C SER A 70 -3.02 -20.51 4.60
N LEU A 71 -2.27 -21.63 4.51
CA LEU A 71 -2.00 -22.47 3.33
C LEU A 71 -2.31 -21.78 1.98
N GLY A 72 -1.42 -20.89 1.54
CA GLY A 72 -1.54 -20.02 0.34
C GLY A 72 -1.70 -20.75 -1.00
N TRP A 73 -1.70 -22.09 -0.97
CA TRP A 73 -2.05 -22.92 -2.10
C TRP A 73 -3.54 -22.80 -2.44
N GLY A 74 -3.84 -22.04 -3.50
CA GLY A 74 -5.08 -22.17 -4.26
C GLY A 74 -6.05 -21.00 -4.21
N SER A 75 -5.80 -19.94 -3.45
CA SER A 75 -6.73 -18.79 -3.36
C SER A 75 -6.04 -17.44 -3.60
N THR A 76 -6.66 -16.56 -4.37
CA THR A 76 -6.18 -15.20 -4.60
C THR A 76 -6.72 -14.28 -3.51
N HIS A 77 -5.83 -13.62 -2.77
CA HIS A 77 -6.18 -12.64 -1.74
C HIS A 77 -6.37 -11.27 -2.35
N VAL A 78 -7.48 -10.60 -2.00
CA VAL A 78 -7.78 -9.24 -2.43
C VAL A 78 -7.70 -8.31 -1.23
N ASN A 79 -6.92 -7.23 -1.34
CA ASN A 79 -6.73 -6.27 -0.26
C ASN A 79 -6.87 -4.84 -0.78
N THR A 80 -7.27 -3.93 0.08
CA THR A 80 -7.27 -2.48 -0.19
C THR A 80 -6.50 -1.79 0.93
N LEU A 81 -5.39 -1.13 0.59
CA LEU A 81 -4.55 -0.39 1.52
C LEU A 81 -4.72 1.10 1.28
N PHE A 82 -4.89 1.88 2.35
CA PHE A 82 -4.86 3.34 2.28
C PHE A 82 -3.41 3.84 2.20
N LEU A 83 -3.10 4.75 1.29
CA LEU A 83 -1.82 5.46 1.29
C LEU A 83 -1.91 6.60 2.31
N PRO A 84 -1.16 6.53 3.43
CA PRO A 84 -1.23 7.54 4.46
C PRO A 84 -0.77 8.89 3.92
N GLN A 85 -1.40 9.98 4.36
CA GLN A 85 -1.01 11.33 3.98
C GLN A 85 -0.08 11.93 5.02
N ASN A 86 0.77 12.86 4.59
CA ASN A 86 1.58 13.66 5.50
C ASN A 86 0.63 14.51 6.37
N PRO A 87 0.63 14.31 7.71
CA PRO A 87 -0.33 14.95 8.60
C PRO A 87 -0.16 16.48 8.66
N SER A 88 1.01 17.00 8.31
CA SER A 88 1.28 18.44 8.28
C SER A 88 0.77 19.14 7.02
N THR A 89 0.64 18.42 5.90
CA THR A 89 0.26 19.01 4.60
C THR A 89 -1.06 18.50 4.05
N GLY A 90 -1.59 17.39 4.58
CA GLY A 90 -2.77 16.70 4.03
C GLY A 90 -2.54 16.13 2.62
N ARG A 91 -1.29 16.06 2.16
CA ARG A 91 -0.91 15.51 0.85
C ARG A 91 -0.27 14.14 1.01
N ASN A 92 -0.23 13.36 -0.07
CA ASN A 92 0.53 12.12 -0.10
C ASN A 92 2.03 12.39 0.18
N PHE A 93 2.74 11.42 0.75
CA PHE A 93 4.20 11.42 0.79
C PHE A 93 4.75 11.28 -0.63
N HIS A 94 5.94 11.82 -0.88
CA HIS A 94 6.57 11.73 -2.21
C HIS A 94 6.85 10.28 -2.62
N ASP A 95 7.21 9.42 -1.67
CA ASP A 95 7.59 8.04 -1.92
C ASP A 95 6.87 7.10 -0.95
N TYR A 96 6.36 5.99 -1.50
CA TYR A 96 5.84 4.86 -0.72
C TYR A 96 6.42 3.56 -1.26
N TRP A 97 6.59 2.59 -0.37
CA TRP A 97 7.03 1.24 -0.73
C TRP A 97 5.95 0.26 -0.32
N ILE A 98 5.47 -0.52 -1.29
CA ILE A 98 4.75 -1.76 -1.01
C ILE A 98 5.80 -2.80 -0.73
N ASN A 99 5.62 -3.51 0.36
CA ASN A 99 6.51 -4.58 0.71
C ASN A 99 5.70 -5.79 1.13
N ILE A 100 6.19 -6.97 0.76
CA ILE A 100 5.49 -8.24 0.92
C ILE A 100 6.47 -9.26 1.45
N TRP A 101 6.19 -9.77 2.65
CA TRP A 101 6.87 -10.94 3.17
C TRP A 101 6.12 -12.19 2.72
N VAL A 102 6.86 -13.21 2.29
CA VAL A 102 6.34 -14.54 1.94
C VAL A 102 7.16 -15.59 2.67
N GLN A 103 6.51 -16.63 3.17
CA GLN A 103 7.16 -17.80 3.76
C GLN A 103 6.53 -19.10 3.25
N ASP A 104 7.38 -19.98 2.72
CA ASP A 104 7.08 -21.36 2.38
C ASP A 104 7.46 -22.28 3.56
N ILE A 105 6.49 -23.07 4.03
CA ILE A 105 6.64 -24.02 5.15
C ILE A 105 6.94 -25.44 4.64
N GLY A 106 6.54 -25.76 3.40
CA GLY A 106 6.74 -27.05 2.75
C GLY A 106 8.18 -27.30 2.25
N GLY A 107 9.04 -26.28 2.23
CA GLY A 107 10.46 -26.42 1.88
C GLY A 107 10.78 -26.29 0.39
N GLY A 108 9.91 -25.62 -0.37
CA GLY A 108 10.20 -25.08 -1.71
C GLY A 108 10.79 -23.66 -1.63
N GLY A 109 10.18 -22.72 -2.37
CA GLY A 109 10.62 -21.33 -2.46
C GLY A 109 9.48 -20.34 -2.17
N PRO A 110 9.77 -19.19 -1.54
CA PRO A 110 8.77 -18.18 -1.19
C PRO A 110 8.30 -17.44 -2.45
N ASP A 111 7.28 -17.98 -3.10
CA ASP A 111 6.83 -17.50 -4.40
C ASP A 111 5.72 -16.47 -4.28
N LEU A 112 5.79 -15.44 -5.12
CA LEU A 112 4.82 -14.34 -5.15
C LEU A 112 4.27 -14.14 -6.56
N LEU A 113 2.95 -14.00 -6.65
CA LEU A 113 2.23 -13.55 -7.83
C LEU A 113 1.27 -12.44 -7.43
N GLY A 114 1.16 -11.37 -8.21
CA GLY A 114 0.20 -10.34 -7.89
C GLY A 114 -0.02 -9.28 -8.94
N GLN A 115 -1.10 -8.53 -8.71
CA GLN A 115 -1.49 -7.34 -9.44
C GLN A 115 -1.92 -6.26 -8.43
N PHE A 116 -1.39 -5.06 -8.61
CA PHE A 116 -1.58 -3.91 -7.73
C PHE A 116 -2.13 -2.76 -8.56
N THR A 117 -3.13 -2.06 -8.05
CA THR A 117 -3.78 -0.95 -8.75
C THR A 117 -4.01 0.22 -7.81
N LEU A 118 -3.54 1.39 -8.19
CA LEU A 118 -3.83 2.64 -7.49
C LEU A 118 -5.24 3.10 -7.87
N THR A 119 -6.06 3.44 -6.88
CA THR A 119 -7.40 4.00 -7.05
C THR A 119 -7.63 5.14 -6.08
N GLY A 120 -8.57 6.04 -6.39
CA GLY A 120 -8.87 7.19 -5.55
C GLY A 120 -9.46 8.32 -6.38
N ALA A 121 -9.89 9.39 -5.71
CA ALA A 121 -10.33 10.58 -6.43
C ALA A 121 -9.15 11.14 -7.24
N PRO A 122 -9.37 11.57 -8.51
CA PRO A 122 -8.36 12.34 -9.22
C PRO A 122 -8.11 13.64 -8.43
N GLY A 123 -6.88 13.79 -7.93
CA GLY A 123 -6.52 14.95 -7.12
C GLY A 123 -6.74 16.26 -7.86
N ASN A 124 -7.18 17.26 -7.10
CA ASN A 124 -7.52 18.62 -7.53
C ASN A 124 -6.57 19.16 -8.63
N GLY A 125 -6.92 18.88 -9.89
CA GLY A 125 -6.28 19.48 -11.06
C GLY A 125 -5.06 18.75 -11.63
N SER A 126 -4.78 17.47 -11.34
CA SER A 126 -3.74 16.73 -12.10
C SER A 126 -4.27 16.33 -13.48
N PRO A 127 -3.78 16.91 -14.59
CA PRO A 127 -4.29 16.64 -15.93
C PRO A 127 -3.71 15.36 -16.54
N ILE A 128 -2.93 14.58 -15.78
CA ILE A 128 -2.24 13.41 -16.30
C ILE A 128 -3.19 12.20 -16.26
N ILE A 129 -3.77 11.88 -17.42
CA ILE A 129 -4.60 10.69 -17.65
C ILE A 129 -3.88 9.46 -17.06
N GLY A 130 -4.53 8.76 -16.15
CA GLY A 130 -4.00 7.55 -15.51
C GLY A 130 -3.04 7.76 -14.34
N ALA A 131 -3.10 8.89 -13.62
CA ALA A 131 -2.56 9.03 -12.26
C ALA A 131 -3.70 9.23 -11.26
N VAL A 132 -3.57 8.63 -10.07
CA VAL A 132 -4.50 8.90 -8.95
C VAL A 132 -3.81 9.86 -8.00
N ASN A 133 -4.31 11.09 -7.88
CA ASN A 133 -3.64 12.16 -7.11
C ASN A 133 -2.16 12.39 -7.52
N GLY A 134 -1.82 12.14 -8.79
CA GLY A 134 -0.44 12.18 -9.28
C GLY A 134 0.41 10.95 -8.94
N CYS A 135 -0.06 10.04 -8.09
CA CYS A 135 0.67 8.83 -7.71
C CYS A 135 0.71 7.79 -8.84
N ARG A 136 1.88 7.16 -8.99
CA ARG A 136 2.17 6.12 -9.99
C ARG A 136 3.16 5.12 -9.39
N PHE A 137 3.13 3.89 -9.88
CA PHE A 137 4.26 2.97 -9.71
C PHE A 137 5.48 3.47 -10.52
N ASP A 138 6.68 2.98 -10.19
CA ASP A 138 7.91 3.34 -10.91
C ASP A 138 7.88 3.06 -12.42
N ASN A 139 6.95 2.20 -12.86
CA ASN A 139 6.69 1.94 -14.26
C ASN A 139 5.89 3.06 -14.98
N GLY A 140 5.57 4.15 -14.27
CA GLY A 140 4.83 5.28 -14.80
C GLY A 140 3.32 5.06 -14.92
N THR A 141 2.77 3.98 -14.37
CA THR A 141 1.33 3.65 -14.49
C THR A 141 0.65 3.53 -13.12
N VAL A 142 -0.67 3.37 -13.11
CA VAL A 142 -1.47 3.07 -11.91
C VAL A 142 -1.70 1.58 -11.71
N THR A 143 -1.10 0.72 -12.52
CA THR A 143 -1.20 -0.73 -12.38
C THR A 143 0.17 -1.37 -12.44
N MET A 144 0.43 -2.30 -11.54
CA MET A 144 1.69 -3.00 -11.49
C MET A 144 1.45 -4.48 -11.31
N LEU A 145 2.19 -5.27 -12.07
CA LEU A 145 2.16 -6.72 -12.02
C LEU A 145 3.45 -7.19 -11.35
N THR A 146 3.42 -8.35 -10.70
CA THR A 146 4.65 -9.02 -10.31
C THR A 146 5.49 -9.34 -11.55
N ASN A 147 6.75 -8.93 -11.54
CA ASN A 147 7.75 -9.13 -12.58
C ASN A 147 9.15 -8.90 -12.01
N THR A 148 10.18 -9.05 -12.83
CA THR A 148 11.59 -8.94 -12.41
C THR A 148 12.20 -7.55 -12.58
N THR A 149 11.45 -6.59 -13.09
CA THR A 149 11.96 -5.24 -13.41
C THR A 149 11.48 -4.14 -12.46
N GLN A 150 10.35 -4.38 -11.79
CA GLN A 150 9.67 -3.42 -10.92
C GLN A 150 9.68 -3.87 -9.46
N TRP A 151 10.24 -5.04 -9.18
CA TRP A 151 10.31 -5.64 -7.87
C TRP A 151 11.76 -5.89 -7.48
N SER A 152 12.05 -5.68 -6.21
CA SER A 152 13.28 -6.06 -5.55
C SER A 152 12.97 -7.11 -4.50
N VAL A 153 13.92 -8.00 -4.22
CA VAL A 153 13.83 -9.01 -3.17
C VAL A 153 15.03 -8.92 -2.24
N THR A 154 14.87 -9.36 -1.00
CA THR A 154 15.96 -9.41 -0.03
C THR A 154 16.98 -10.45 -0.39
N LYS A 155 18.24 -10.15 -0.04
CA LYS A 155 19.22 -11.21 0.13
C LYS A 155 18.65 -12.23 1.11
N PRO A 156 18.92 -13.51 0.89
CA PRO A 156 18.44 -14.53 1.78
C PRO A 156 18.93 -14.34 3.20
N GLN A 157 18.05 -14.51 4.17
CA GLN A 157 18.34 -14.25 5.58
C GLN A 157 18.40 -15.54 6.38
N PRO A 158 19.27 -15.63 7.40
CA PRO A 158 19.40 -16.84 8.21
C PRO A 158 18.15 -17.20 9.04
N GLN A 159 17.21 -16.28 9.30
CA GLN A 159 15.90 -16.51 9.92
C GLN A 159 15.18 -15.17 10.20
N SER A 160 14.05 -14.89 9.56
CA SER A 160 13.09 -13.86 9.99
C SER A 160 12.10 -14.49 10.97
N ILE A 161 12.60 -14.88 12.15
CA ILE A 161 11.88 -15.35 13.35
C ILE A 161 10.66 -16.26 13.07
N SER A 162 10.88 -17.57 13.19
CA SER A 162 9.84 -18.53 13.52
C SER A 162 9.56 -18.47 15.02
N SER A 163 8.36 -18.06 15.42
CA SER A 163 7.81 -18.57 16.67
C SER A 163 6.29 -18.58 16.60
N LEU A 164 5.74 -19.71 16.14
CA LEU A 164 4.45 -20.17 16.64
C LEU A 164 4.58 -20.49 18.15
N PRO A 165 3.47 -20.48 18.91
CA PRO A 165 2.10 -20.22 18.47
C PRO A 165 1.62 -18.82 18.87
N ASN A 166 0.65 -18.28 18.10
CA ASN A 166 -0.18 -17.19 18.59
C ASN A 166 -0.83 -17.62 19.92
N PRO A 167 -0.81 -16.78 20.99
CA PRO A 167 -1.48 -17.12 22.24
C PRO A 167 -2.96 -17.41 22.00
N ALA A 168 -3.50 -18.40 22.69
CA ALA A 168 -4.94 -18.69 22.65
C ALA A 168 -5.72 -17.42 23.03
N GLY A 169 -6.61 -16.96 22.15
CA GLY A 169 -7.43 -15.77 22.35
C GLY A 169 -6.89 -14.47 21.72
N TYR A 170 -5.75 -14.50 21.02
CA TYR A 170 -5.31 -13.34 20.23
C TYR A 170 -6.07 -13.25 18.90
N PRO A 171 -6.71 -12.11 18.56
CA PRO A 171 -7.29 -11.92 17.24
C PRO A 171 -6.19 -11.97 16.17
N VAL A 172 -6.44 -12.73 15.09
CA VAL A 172 -5.50 -13.07 14.00
C VAL A 172 -4.94 -11.85 13.22
N TRP A 173 -5.29 -10.62 13.63
CA TRP A 173 -5.15 -9.41 12.81
C TRP A 173 -4.11 -8.40 13.30
N THR A 174 -3.39 -8.64 14.40
CA THR A 174 -2.38 -7.68 14.89
C THR A 174 -1.17 -8.35 15.50
N SER A 175 -0.14 -8.59 14.71
CA SER A 175 1.25 -8.59 15.17
C SER A 175 1.81 -7.19 14.91
N ASN A 176 1.96 -6.41 15.99
CA ASN A 176 2.73 -5.16 15.94
C ASN A 176 4.25 -5.41 15.89
N TYR A 177 4.68 -6.67 15.95
CA TYR A 177 6.06 -7.05 15.70
C TYR A 177 6.20 -7.32 14.21
N LEU A 178 6.51 -6.25 13.49
CA LEU A 178 7.01 -6.37 12.13
C LEU A 178 8.36 -7.08 12.26
N PRO A 179 8.55 -8.26 11.61
CA PRO A 179 9.87 -8.89 11.62
C PRO A 179 10.91 -7.91 11.07
N PRO A 180 12.19 -8.07 11.40
CA PRO A 180 13.23 -7.15 10.94
C PRO A 180 13.05 -6.93 9.44
N PHE A 181 12.72 -5.69 9.08
CA PHE A 181 12.59 -5.29 7.69
C PHE A 181 13.96 -5.43 7.07
N VAL A 182 14.11 -6.41 6.20
CA VAL A 182 15.36 -6.63 5.50
C VAL A 182 15.33 -5.76 4.25
N ALA A 183 16.43 -5.06 3.98
CA ALA A 183 16.58 -4.22 2.82
C ALA A 183 16.56 -5.06 1.51
N PRO A 184 15.55 -4.89 0.64
CA PRO A 184 15.45 -5.61 -0.62
C PRO A 184 16.49 -5.07 -1.60
N SER A 185 17.44 -5.92 -1.98
CA SER A 185 18.67 -5.53 -2.68
C SER A 185 19.02 -6.40 -3.88
N GLN A 186 18.15 -7.34 -4.25
CA GLN A 186 18.35 -8.24 -5.39
C GLN A 186 17.18 -8.17 -6.37
N ILE A 187 17.44 -8.55 -7.61
CA ILE A 187 16.40 -8.76 -8.62
C ILE A 187 15.79 -10.15 -8.37
N PRO A 188 14.46 -10.28 -8.31
CA PRO A 188 13.82 -11.58 -8.12
C PRO A 188 13.95 -12.44 -9.38
N PHE A 189 13.95 -13.76 -9.21
CA PHE A 189 13.91 -14.69 -10.34
C PHE A 189 12.47 -14.89 -10.82
N SER A 190 12.26 -15.03 -12.14
CA SER A 190 10.94 -15.33 -12.69
C SER A 190 10.72 -16.83 -12.86
N LEU A 191 9.62 -17.32 -12.30
CA LEU A 191 9.17 -18.70 -12.43
C LEU A 191 8.19 -18.92 -13.58
N GLY A 192 7.88 -17.85 -14.33
CA GLY A 192 6.95 -17.86 -15.46
C GLY A 192 5.69 -17.04 -15.24
N ALA A 193 4.83 -16.99 -16.25
CA ALA A 193 3.58 -16.24 -16.22
C ALA A 193 2.50 -16.92 -15.35
N ASN A 194 1.48 -16.16 -14.96
CA ASN A 194 0.27 -16.70 -14.33
C ASN A 194 -0.35 -17.79 -15.23
N GLY A 195 -0.52 -19.01 -14.72
CA GLY A 195 -0.87 -20.18 -15.53
C GLY A 195 0.23 -21.23 -15.65
N VAL A 196 1.48 -20.89 -15.34
CA VAL A 196 2.61 -21.82 -15.47
C VAL A 196 2.56 -22.93 -14.40
N SER A 197 3.01 -24.14 -14.77
CA SER A 197 3.15 -25.27 -13.85
C SER A 197 4.26 -25.01 -12.83
N PRO A 198 4.12 -25.42 -11.55
CA PRO A 198 3.00 -26.19 -10.97
C PRO A 198 1.83 -25.34 -10.48
N TRP A 199 1.95 -24.00 -10.48
CA TRP A 199 0.97 -23.13 -9.82
C TRP A 199 -0.37 -23.01 -10.56
N GLY A 200 -0.39 -23.21 -11.88
CA GLY A 200 -1.60 -23.08 -12.69
C GLY A 200 -2.13 -21.63 -12.77
N LEU A 201 -3.35 -21.47 -13.29
CA LEU A 201 -3.95 -20.16 -13.49
C LEU A 201 -4.61 -19.66 -12.20
N ARG A 202 -4.23 -18.46 -11.76
CA ARG A 202 -4.90 -17.72 -10.69
C ARG A 202 -5.91 -16.75 -11.27
N SER A 203 -7.19 -17.11 -11.14
CA SER A 203 -8.31 -16.29 -11.62
C SER A 203 -8.30 -14.90 -10.98
N GLY A 204 -8.61 -13.88 -11.77
CA GLY A 204 -8.66 -12.50 -11.31
C GLY A 204 -7.32 -11.76 -11.28
N ILE A 205 -6.19 -12.45 -11.44
CA ILE A 205 -4.85 -11.86 -11.66
C ILE A 205 -4.56 -11.85 -13.17
N ASN A 206 -4.00 -10.75 -13.68
CA ASN A 206 -3.61 -10.63 -15.09
C ASN A 206 -2.71 -11.79 -15.55
N ALA A 207 -2.97 -12.33 -16.75
CA ALA A 207 -2.19 -13.43 -17.33
C ALA A 207 -0.71 -13.08 -17.56
N ALA A 208 -0.38 -11.80 -17.75
CA ALA A 208 0.99 -11.31 -17.91
C ALA A 208 1.74 -11.11 -16.59
N ALA A 209 1.06 -11.20 -15.43
CA ALA A 209 1.75 -11.21 -14.14
C ALA A 209 2.62 -12.46 -14.04
N LYS A 210 3.79 -12.33 -13.42
CA LYS A 210 4.75 -13.42 -13.30
C LYS A 210 4.84 -13.90 -11.86
N TRP A 211 4.91 -15.22 -11.69
CA TRP A 211 5.44 -15.79 -10.46
C TRP A 211 6.89 -15.36 -10.33
N ILE A 212 7.23 -14.79 -9.18
CA ILE A 212 8.59 -14.36 -8.83
C ILE A 212 8.99 -15.00 -7.51
N THR A 213 10.27 -15.30 -7.37
CA THR A 213 10.86 -15.86 -6.15
C THR A 213 12.13 -15.09 -5.79
N THR A 214 12.90 -15.59 -4.82
CA THR A 214 14.22 -15.02 -4.49
C THR A 214 15.17 -14.99 -5.70
N ALA A 215 16.34 -14.38 -5.54
CA ALA A 215 17.30 -14.20 -6.63
C ALA A 215 17.82 -15.51 -7.26
N SER A 216 17.61 -16.66 -6.61
CA SER A 216 17.94 -17.98 -7.16
C SER A 216 16.91 -19.04 -6.73
N PRO A 217 16.29 -19.77 -7.68
CA PRO A 217 15.36 -20.85 -7.34
C PRO A 217 16.07 -22.10 -6.79
N TYR A 218 17.41 -22.14 -6.85
CA TYR A 218 18.21 -23.30 -6.45
C TYR A 218 18.66 -23.25 -5.00
N VAL A 219 18.27 -22.22 -4.26
CA VAL A 219 18.59 -22.12 -2.85
C VAL A 219 17.30 -22.15 -2.06
N SER A 220 17.18 -23.18 -1.22
CA SER A 220 16.02 -23.44 -0.36
C SER A 220 15.96 -22.40 0.75
N TYR A 221 15.41 -21.25 0.42
CA TYR A 221 14.95 -20.30 1.41
C TYR A 221 13.49 -20.56 1.66
N THR A 222 13.10 -20.54 2.93
CA THR A 222 11.70 -20.65 3.32
C THR A 222 11.04 -19.29 3.38
N GLU A 223 11.73 -18.18 3.10
CA GLU A 223 11.18 -16.83 3.25
C GLU A 223 11.85 -15.78 2.34
N ALA A 224 11.09 -14.75 2.00
CA ALA A 224 11.57 -13.61 1.22
C ALA A 224 10.78 -12.34 1.54
N TRP A 225 11.41 -11.18 1.36
CA TRP A 225 10.71 -9.90 1.30
C TRP A 225 10.83 -9.29 -0.09
N PHE A 226 9.69 -9.07 -0.72
CA PHE A 226 9.54 -8.39 -1.99
C PHE A 226 9.19 -6.93 -1.74
N SER A 227 9.71 -6.03 -2.55
CA SER A 227 9.40 -4.61 -2.44
C SER A 227 9.32 -3.95 -3.80
N THR A 228 8.52 -2.90 -3.85
CA THR A 228 8.27 -2.11 -5.03
C THR A 228 7.76 -0.73 -4.64
N HIS A 229 7.84 0.22 -5.55
CA HIS A 229 7.80 1.64 -5.22
C HIS A 229 6.68 2.37 -5.95
N ILE A 230 6.02 3.25 -5.20
CA ILE A 230 5.02 4.20 -5.66
C ILE A 230 5.59 5.60 -5.43
N ARG A 231 5.61 6.42 -6.48
CA ARG A 231 5.96 7.83 -6.41
C ARG A 231 4.71 8.68 -6.54
N CYS A 232 4.61 9.70 -5.71
CA CYS A 232 3.59 10.74 -5.73
C CYS A 232 4.24 12.13 -5.88
N PRO A 233 3.50 13.14 -6.36
CA PRO A 233 4.01 14.49 -6.54
C PRO A 233 4.28 15.24 -5.23
#